data_AF-A0A521Z821-F1
#
_entry.id   AF-A0A521Z821-F1
#
_cell.length_a   1.000
_cell.length_b   1.000
_cell.length_c   1.000
_cell.angle_alpha   90.00
_cell.angle_beta   90.00
_cell.angle_gamma   90.00
#
_symmetry.space_group_name_H-M   'P 1'
#
loop_
_entity.id
_entity.type
_entity.pdbx_description
1 polymer ?
#
loop_
_entity_poly.entity_id
_entity_poly.type
_entity_poly.pdbx_seq_one_letter_code
_entity_poly.pdbx_strand_id
1 'polypeptide(L)'
;MARLPIPGQDNGSWGDILNEYLSQSLSDTGELKSNTVGAGQIQDGIITETKLATAVQTKLNDTTVADGAITNAKVASGAAIAQSKLSLAITNTEVASGAAIARTKLDSSTQTSLTRADTAAAVYTYDSGTNSYVVTSSSRIFRGTVDPASVGVTLASGDIWINTSGP
;
A
#
# COMPACT_ATOMS: atom_id res chain seq x y z
N MET A 1 62.45 -24.12 -3.68
CA MET A 1 61.41 -23.78 -2.68
C MET A 1 61.83 -22.46 -2.07
N ALA A 2 60.95 -21.45 -2.12
CA ALA A 2 61.16 -20.19 -1.43
C ALA A 2 61.39 -20.43 0.07
N ARG A 3 62.47 -19.84 0.62
CA ARG A 3 62.79 -19.88 2.05
C ARG A 3 63.52 -18.59 2.46
N LEU A 4 63.52 -18.27 3.75
CA LEU A 4 64.34 -17.20 4.28
C LEU A 4 65.85 -17.53 4.11
N PRO A 5 66.71 -16.53 3.81
CA PRO A 5 68.17 -16.72 3.83
C PRO A 5 68.67 -17.22 5.18
N ILE A 6 69.65 -18.11 5.17
CA ILE A 6 70.28 -18.69 6.36
C ILE A 6 71.59 -17.95 6.65
N PRO A 7 71.70 -17.26 7.81
CA PRO A 7 72.92 -16.58 8.21
C PRO A 7 74.13 -17.51 8.24
N GLY A 8 75.24 -17.07 7.64
CA GLY A 8 76.50 -17.82 7.60
C GLY A 8 76.58 -18.94 6.57
N GLN A 9 75.45 -19.38 5.97
CA GLN A 9 75.47 -20.40 4.90
C GLN A 9 75.25 -19.83 3.51
N ASP A 10 74.34 -18.86 3.35
CA ASP A 10 73.92 -18.38 2.03
C ASP A 10 74.78 -17.24 1.45
N ASN A 11 76.02 -17.05 1.94
CA ASN A 11 76.83 -15.87 1.61
C ASN A 11 76.96 -15.63 0.09
N GLY A 12 76.67 -14.41 -0.36
CA GLY A 12 76.65 -14.05 -1.78
C GLY A 12 75.35 -14.35 -2.53
N SER A 13 74.42 -15.12 -1.97
CA SER A 13 73.13 -15.47 -2.59
C SER A 13 71.90 -14.93 -1.85
N TRP A 14 72.10 -14.13 -0.80
CA TRP A 14 71.01 -13.61 0.05
C TRP A 14 69.98 -12.82 -0.76
N GLY A 15 70.44 -11.97 -1.68
CA GLY A 15 69.57 -11.12 -2.49
C GLY A 15 68.59 -11.95 -3.31
N ASP A 16 69.10 -12.93 -4.05
CA ASP A 16 68.29 -13.79 -4.91
C ASP A 16 67.32 -14.65 -4.10
N ILE A 17 67.80 -15.27 -3.02
CA ILE A 17 66.96 -16.09 -2.11
C ILE A 17 65.85 -15.25 -1.48
N LEU A 18 66.19 -14.07 -0.97
CA LEU A 18 65.23 -13.18 -0.34
C LEU A 18 64.20 -12.71 -1.35
N ASN A 19 64.61 -12.38 -2.58
CA ASN A 19 63.69 -11.99 -3.64
C ASN A 19 62.76 -13.14 -4.02
N GLU A 20 63.25 -14.38 -4.14
CA GLU A 20 62.39 -15.54 -4.41
C GLU A 20 61.37 -15.76 -3.27
N TYR A 21 61.76 -15.56 -2.01
CA TYR A 21 60.87 -15.64 -0.86
C TYR A 21 59.82 -14.52 -0.83
N LEU A 22 60.24 -13.27 -0.97
CA LEU A 22 59.33 -12.12 -0.97
C LEU A 22 58.36 -12.17 -2.15
N SER A 23 58.81 -12.69 -3.30
CA SER A 23 57.96 -12.89 -4.46
C SER A 23 56.83 -13.90 -4.24
N GLN A 24 56.80 -14.66 -3.13
CA GLN A 24 55.62 -15.48 -2.82
C GLN A 24 54.39 -14.62 -2.47
N SER A 25 54.61 -13.46 -1.85
CA SER A 25 53.55 -12.63 -1.28
C SER A 25 53.50 -11.21 -1.85
N LEU A 26 54.60 -10.73 -2.45
CA LEU A 26 54.75 -9.36 -2.96
C LEU A 26 54.88 -9.33 -4.49
N SER A 27 54.33 -8.29 -5.12
CA SER A 27 54.58 -7.94 -6.52
C SER A 27 55.99 -7.39 -6.71
N ASP A 28 56.40 -7.20 -7.96
CA ASP A 28 57.69 -6.57 -8.30
C ASP A 28 57.81 -5.11 -7.82
N THR A 29 56.68 -4.46 -7.50
CA THR A 29 56.61 -3.11 -6.91
C THR A 29 56.67 -3.11 -5.38
N GLY A 30 56.73 -4.28 -4.75
CA GLY A 30 56.74 -4.44 -3.29
C GLY A 30 55.35 -4.37 -2.63
N GLU A 31 54.28 -4.27 -3.41
CA GLU A 31 52.90 -4.34 -2.91
C GLU A 31 52.52 -5.80 -2.63
N LEU A 32 51.52 -6.04 -1.78
CA LEU A 32 50.97 -7.39 -1.62
C LEU A 32 50.34 -7.85 -2.94
N LYS A 33 50.63 -9.08 -3.36
CA LYS A 33 49.92 -9.72 -4.47
C LYS A 33 48.42 -9.81 -4.14
N SER A 34 47.61 -9.85 -5.20
CA SER A 34 46.18 -10.12 -5.06
C SER A 34 45.96 -11.44 -4.30
N ASN A 35 44.98 -11.43 -3.40
CA ASN A 35 44.61 -12.57 -2.54
C ASN A 35 45.67 -13.01 -1.50
N THR A 36 46.76 -12.25 -1.30
CA THR A 36 47.74 -12.55 -0.22
C THR A 36 47.13 -12.43 1.18
N VAL A 37 46.17 -11.51 1.37
CA VAL A 37 45.43 -11.35 2.63
C VAL A 37 44.15 -12.17 2.55
N GLY A 38 44.17 -13.37 3.12
CA GLY A 38 43.02 -14.25 3.25
C GLY A 38 42.51 -14.35 4.69
N ALA A 39 41.60 -15.29 4.94
CA ALA A 39 41.00 -15.48 6.26
C ALA A 39 42.04 -15.73 7.37
N GLY A 40 43.11 -16.48 7.10
CA GLY A 40 44.15 -16.78 8.09
C GLY A 40 44.97 -15.56 8.53
N GLN A 41 45.02 -14.50 7.71
CA GLN A 41 45.67 -13.24 8.06
C GLN A 41 44.74 -12.26 8.79
N ILE A 42 43.42 -12.51 8.78
CA ILE A 42 42.41 -11.65 9.38
C ILE A 42 41.93 -12.30 10.68
N GLN A 43 42.39 -11.79 11.82
CA GLN A 43 41.94 -12.27 13.13
C GLN A 43 40.48 -11.90 13.41
N ASP A 44 39.77 -12.74 14.16
CA ASP A 44 38.39 -12.52 14.55
C ASP A 44 38.19 -11.18 15.26
N GLY A 45 37.13 -10.46 14.88
CA GLY A 45 36.76 -9.17 15.47
C GLY A 45 37.68 -7.99 15.08
N ILE A 46 38.74 -8.20 14.29
CA ILE A 46 39.67 -7.11 13.97
C ILE A 46 39.10 -6.11 12.97
N ILE A 47 38.21 -6.55 12.08
CA ILE A 47 37.49 -5.66 11.16
C ILE A 47 36.25 -5.11 11.89
N THR A 48 36.46 -4.03 12.64
CA THR A 48 35.38 -3.27 13.26
C THR A 48 34.67 -2.42 12.21
N GLU A 49 33.43 -2.02 12.49
CA GLU A 49 32.63 -1.19 11.57
C GLU A 49 33.35 0.12 11.17
N THR A 50 34.08 0.72 12.12
CA THR A 50 34.90 1.92 11.89
C THR A 50 36.03 1.76 10.88
N LYS A 51 36.44 0.52 10.57
CA LYS A 51 37.45 0.20 9.55
C LYS A 51 36.83 0.00 8.16
N LEU A 52 35.51 -0.10 8.06
CA LEU A 52 34.81 -0.23 6.79
C LEU A 52 34.68 1.13 6.10
N ALA A 53 34.58 1.15 4.77
CA ALA A 53 34.32 2.38 4.04
C ALA A 53 32.96 3.00 4.45
N THR A 54 32.87 4.33 4.48
CA THR A 54 31.65 5.06 4.90
C THR A 54 30.40 4.59 4.16
N ALA A 55 30.49 4.35 2.84
CA ALA A 55 29.36 3.86 2.05
C ALA A 55 28.86 2.47 2.48
N VAL A 56 29.72 1.63 3.05
CA VAL A 56 29.35 0.32 3.61
C VAL A 56 28.71 0.52 4.98
N GLN A 57 29.28 1.37 5.83
CA GLN A 57 28.72 1.70 7.15
C GLN A 57 27.28 2.25 7.01
N THR A 58 27.05 3.18 6.07
CA THR A 58 25.71 3.72 5.80
C THR A 58 24.68 2.63 5.47
N LYS A 59 25.07 1.62 4.69
CA LYS A 59 24.17 0.51 4.33
C LYS A 59 23.88 -0.41 5.51
N LEU A 60 24.89 -0.71 6.33
CA LEU A 60 24.73 -1.55 7.52
C LEU A 60 23.87 -0.89 8.60
N ASN A 61 24.00 0.43 8.75
CA ASN A 61 23.31 1.21 9.77
C ASN A 61 21.98 1.81 9.31
N ASP A 62 21.51 1.46 8.11
CA ASP A 62 20.22 1.93 7.64
C ASP A 62 19.12 1.30 8.51
N THR A 63 18.44 2.16 9.25
CA THR A 63 17.32 1.77 10.13
C THR A 63 15.98 1.89 9.42
N THR A 64 15.99 2.39 8.17
CA THR A 64 14.79 2.56 7.38
C THR A 64 14.49 1.30 6.58
N VAL A 65 13.20 1.09 6.31
CA VAL A 65 12.76 0.07 5.37
C VAL A 65 12.63 0.74 4.03
N ALA A 66 13.42 0.30 3.05
CA ALA A 66 13.35 0.84 1.70
C ALA A 66 11.94 0.69 1.12
N ASP A 67 11.55 1.65 0.27
CA ASP A 67 10.24 1.62 -0.37
C ASP A 67 10.05 0.33 -1.20
N GLY A 68 8.87 -0.26 -1.10
CA GLY A 68 8.56 -1.57 -1.71
C GLY A 68 9.32 -2.77 -1.13
N ALA A 69 10.19 -2.61 -0.13
CA ALA A 69 10.93 -3.73 0.45
C ALA A 69 10.03 -4.74 1.15
N ILE A 70 8.85 -4.32 1.64
CA ILE A 70 7.84 -5.19 2.22
C ILE A 70 6.79 -5.50 1.16
N THR A 71 6.90 -6.68 0.55
CA THR A 71 5.89 -7.21 -0.37
C THR A 71 4.83 -7.99 0.40
N ASN A 72 3.69 -8.27 -0.24
CA ASN A 72 2.63 -9.08 0.38
C ASN A 72 3.14 -10.43 0.89
N ALA A 73 4.07 -11.07 0.18
CA ALA A 73 4.64 -12.36 0.59
C ALA A 73 5.51 -12.28 1.87
N LYS A 74 6.01 -11.09 2.22
CA LYS A 74 6.80 -10.86 3.44
C LYS A 74 5.92 -10.60 4.67
N VAL A 75 4.62 -10.34 4.47
CA VAL A 75 3.67 -10.15 5.57
C VAL A 75 2.90 -11.45 5.78
N ALA A 76 3.23 -12.18 6.84
CA ALA A 76 2.52 -13.40 7.20
C ALA A 76 1.03 -13.12 7.48
N SER A 77 0.14 -14.08 7.19
CA SER A 77 -1.30 -13.90 7.42
C SER A 77 -1.66 -13.63 8.88
N GLY A 78 -0.86 -14.16 9.82
CA GLY A 78 -1.00 -13.93 11.26
C GLY A 78 -0.17 -12.76 11.80
N ALA A 79 0.32 -11.86 10.95
CA ALA A 79 1.14 -10.74 11.40
C ALA A 79 0.33 -9.81 12.33
N ALA A 80 0.83 -9.63 13.56
CA ALA A 80 0.22 -8.75 14.56
C ALA A 80 0.59 -7.26 14.31
N ILE A 81 0.13 -6.71 13.20
CA ILE A 81 0.38 -5.30 12.84
C ILE A 81 -0.65 -4.42 13.56
N ALA A 82 -0.18 -3.60 14.50
CA ALA A 82 -1.04 -2.65 15.19
C ALA A 82 -1.63 -1.64 14.21
N GLN A 83 -2.96 -1.46 14.23
CA GLN A 83 -3.65 -0.51 13.36
C GLN A 83 -3.13 0.93 13.49
N SER A 84 -2.64 1.33 14.67
CA SER A 84 -2.03 2.65 14.90
C SER A 84 -0.73 2.89 14.13
N LYS A 85 -0.14 1.84 13.54
CA LYS A 85 1.03 1.92 12.66
C LYS A 85 0.65 2.03 11.19
N LEU A 86 -0.64 1.93 10.85
CA LEU A 86 -1.14 2.04 9.50
C LEU A 86 -1.80 3.41 9.30
N SER A 87 -1.50 4.07 8.20
CA SER A 87 -2.31 5.21 7.75
C SER A 87 -3.59 4.65 7.14
N LEU A 88 -4.68 4.68 7.91
CA LEU A 88 -5.99 4.14 7.50
C LEU A 88 -6.85 5.17 6.75
N ALA A 89 -6.27 6.30 6.34
CA ALA A 89 -6.97 7.29 5.57
C ALA A 89 -7.26 6.75 4.16
N ILE A 90 -8.53 6.46 3.88
CA ILE A 90 -8.99 6.08 2.54
C ILE A 90 -9.21 7.35 1.72
N THR A 91 -8.48 7.46 0.63
CA THR A 91 -8.63 8.47 -0.42
C THR A 91 -9.63 8.01 -1.48
N ASN A 92 -10.13 8.94 -2.31
CA ASN A 92 -11.06 8.59 -3.40
C ASN A 92 -10.45 7.57 -4.39
N THR A 93 -9.14 7.58 -4.58
CA THR A 93 -8.44 6.65 -5.48
C THR A 93 -8.46 5.21 -4.96
N GLU A 94 -8.59 5.02 -3.65
CA GLU A 94 -8.64 3.70 -3.00
C GLU A 94 -10.03 3.06 -3.05
N VAL A 95 -11.07 3.82 -3.40
CA VAL A 95 -12.42 3.29 -3.61
C VAL A 95 -12.61 3.01 -5.10
N ALA A 96 -12.56 1.74 -5.49
CA ALA A 96 -12.81 1.33 -6.87
C ALA A 96 -14.21 1.76 -7.34
N SER A 97 -14.37 2.08 -8.63
CA SER A 97 -15.65 2.53 -9.20
C SER A 97 -16.80 1.53 -9.02
N GLY A 98 -16.49 0.23 -8.96
CA GLY A 98 -17.46 -0.85 -8.69
C GLY A 98 -17.54 -1.30 -7.24
N ALA A 99 -16.99 -0.54 -6.29
CA ALA A 99 -16.98 -0.93 -4.88
C ALA A 99 -18.41 -1.05 -4.33
N ALA A 100 -18.77 -2.24 -3.86
CA ALA A 100 -20.04 -2.49 -3.19
C ALA A 100 -20.01 -1.95 -1.74
N ILE A 101 -20.20 -0.64 -1.59
CA ILE A 101 -20.26 0.02 -0.28
C ILE A 101 -21.67 -0.15 0.30
N ALA A 102 -21.78 -0.89 1.40
CA ALA A 102 -23.06 -1.03 2.11
C ALA A 102 -23.53 0.34 2.65
N ARG A 103 -24.83 0.65 2.51
CA ARG A 103 -25.42 1.94 2.98
C ARG A 103 -25.08 2.25 4.43
N THR A 104 -25.02 1.24 5.30
CA THR A 104 -24.66 1.36 6.73
C THR A 104 -23.22 1.81 6.99
N LYS A 105 -22.37 1.81 5.97
CA LYS A 105 -20.99 2.31 6.02
C LYS A 105 -20.85 3.76 5.55
N LEU A 106 -21.91 4.35 4.99
CA LEU A 106 -21.96 5.77 4.64
C LEU A 106 -22.27 6.60 5.89
N ASP A 107 -21.95 7.90 5.87
CA ASP A 107 -22.32 8.78 6.96
C ASP A 107 -23.86 8.91 7.09
N SER A 108 -24.32 9.24 8.29
CA SER A 108 -25.75 9.28 8.61
C SER A 108 -26.54 10.29 7.77
N SER A 109 -25.93 11.39 7.33
CA SER A 109 -26.61 12.43 6.54
C SER A 109 -26.86 11.97 5.11
N THR A 110 -25.89 11.25 4.53
CA THR A 110 -26.03 10.59 3.23
C THR A 110 -27.07 9.49 3.29
N GLN A 111 -27.04 8.64 4.34
CA GLN A 111 -28.07 7.61 4.54
C GLN A 111 -29.48 8.20 4.65
N THR A 112 -29.63 9.32 5.35
CA THR A 112 -30.91 10.04 5.48
C THR A 112 -31.36 10.58 4.13
N SER A 113 -30.47 11.20 3.37
CA SER A 113 -30.79 11.74 2.05
C SER A 113 -31.21 10.65 1.06
N LEU A 114 -30.52 9.51 1.05
CA LEU A 114 -30.91 8.35 0.24
C LEU A 114 -32.26 7.79 0.66
N THR A 115 -32.51 7.64 1.97
CA THR A 115 -33.82 7.19 2.47
C THR A 115 -34.91 8.16 2.07
N ARG A 116 -34.66 9.47 2.18
CA ARG A 116 -35.59 10.49 1.71
C ARG A 116 -35.84 10.37 0.22
N ALA A 117 -34.81 10.13 -0.61
CA ALA A 117 -34.99 9.91 -2.04
C ALA A 117 -35.84 8.66 -2.33
N ASP A 118 -35.62 7.58 -1.58
CA ASP A 118 -36.41 6.35 -1.67
C ASP A 118 -37.88 6.59 -1.26
N THR A 119 -38.11 7.45 -0.26
CA THR A 119 -39.45 7.76 0.27
C THR A 119 -40.09 9.03 -0.31
N ALA A 120 -39.39 9.81 -1.14
CA ALA A 120 -39.82 11.12 -1.64
C ALA A 120 -41.02 11.05 -2.61
N ALA A 121 -41.52 9.86 -2.88
CA ALA A 121 -42.83 9.65 -3.49
C ALA A 121 -44.00 9.82 -2.49
N ALA A 122 -43.84 10.62 -1.42
CA ALA A 122 -44.95 10.94 -0.53
C ALA A 122 -45.91 11.93 -1.22
N VAL A 123 -47.05 11.42 -1.66
CA VAL A 123 -48.12 12.23 -2.26
C VAL A 123 -49.00 12.79 -1.14
N TYR A 124 -49.23 14.09 -1.17
CA TYR A 124 -50.15 14.77 -0.28
C TYR A 124 -51.45 15.03 -1.04
N THR A 125 -52.54 14.42 -0.59
CA THR A 125 -53.87 14.61 -1.20
C THR A 125 -54.76 15.44 -0.29
N TYR A 126 -55.50 16.38 -0.86
CA TYR A 126 -56.49 17.15 -0.11
C TYR A 126 -57.71 16.27 0.21
N ASP A 127 -58.07 16.20 1.50
CA ASP A 127 -59.27 15.54 1.98
C ASP A 127 -60.31 16.61 2.34
N SER A 128 -61.40 16.64 1.59
CA SER A 128 -62.51 17.57 1.79
C SER A 128 -63.32 17.28 3.06
N GLY A 129 -63.28 16.05 3.58
CA GLY A 129 -63.97 15.68 4.82
C GLY A 129 -63.28 16.25 6.06
N THR A 130 -61.95 16.37 6.01
CA THR A 130 -61.13 16.96 7.10
C THR A 130 -60.63 18.38 6.77
N ASN A 131 -60.90 18.87 5.57
CA ASN A 131 -60.45 20.17 5.05
C ASN A 131 -58.94 20.38 5.21
N SER A 132 -58.15 19.33 4.93
CA SER A 132 -56.70 19.28 5.17
C SER A 132 -55.97 18.42 4.13
N TYR A 133 -54.64 18.51 4.06
CA TYR A 133 -53.81 17.63 3.23
C TYR A 133 -53.31 16.45 4.06
N VAL A 134 -53.51 15.23 3.56
CA VAL A 134 -53.06 13.99 4.20
C VAL A 134 -51.95 13.32 3.40
N VAL A 135 -50.92 12.82 4.10
CA VAL A 135 -49.87 11.99 3.50
C VAL A 135 -50.46 10.62 3.20
N THR A 136 -50.40 10.21 1.95
CA THR A 136 -50.74 8.85 1.56
C THR A 136 -49.47 8.13 1.12
N SER A 137 -48.84 7.42 2.08
CA SER A 137 -47.53 6.77 1.93
C SER A 137 -47.49 5.63 0.91
N SER A 138 -48.59 5.35 0.20
CA SER A 138 -48.71 4.33 -0.85
C SER A 138 -49.30 4.87 -2.14
N SER A 139 -49.47 6.19 -2.24
CA SER A 139 -50.04 6.83 -3.41
C SER A 139 -49.03 6.95 -4.54
N ARG A 140 -49.51 6.70 -5.75
CA ARG A 140 -48.76 6.80 -6.99
C ARG A 140 -49.10 8.11 -7.68
N ILE A 141 -48.13 8.68 -8.38
CA ILE A 141 -48.35 9.83 -9.26
C ILE A 141 -48.35 9.33 -10.71
N PHE A 142 -49.50 9.43 -11.37
CA PHE A 142 -49.66 9.20 -12.79
C PHE A 142 -49.59 10.54 -13.53
N ARG A 143 -48.82 10.62 -14.62
CA ARG A 143 -48.67 11.85 -15.42
C ARG A 143 -48.76 11.51 -16.90
N GLY A 144 -49.61 12.20 -17.64
CA GLY A 144 -49.76 11.96 -19.08
C GLY A 144 -51.03 12.57 -19.66
N THR A 145 -51.19 12.46 -20.98
CA THR A 145 -52.35 12.99 -21.72
C THR A 145 -53.56 12.05 -21.71
N VAL A 146 -53.35 10.77 -21.38
CA VAL A 146 -54.38 9.73 -21.34
C VAL A 146 -54.71 9.42 -19.89
N ASP A 147 -56.00 9.35 -19.58
CA ASP A 147 -56.49 8.95 -18.26
C ASP A 147 -56.07 7.50 -17.95
N PRO A 148 -55.35 7.23 -16.85
CA PRO A 148 -54.99 5.88 -16.43
C PRO A 148 -56.18 4.91 -16.38
N ALA A 149 -57.36 5.37 -15.97
CA ALA A 149 -58.56 4.54 -15.92
C ALA A 149 -59.01 4.10 -17.32
N SER A 150 -58.79 4.94 -18.34
CA SER A 150 -59.14 4.63 -19.74
C SER A 150 -58.27 3.54 -20.37
N VAL A 151 -57.11 3.26 -19.78
CA VAL A 151 -56.19 2.18 -20.20
C VAL A 151 -56.18 1.01 -19.22
N GLY A 152 -57.20 0.91 -18.36
CA GLY A 152 -57.39 -0.22 -17.46
C GLY A 152 -56.61 -0.15 -16.14
N VAL A 153 -56.04 1.01 -15.78
CA VAL A 153 -55.40 1.21 -14.48
C VAL A 153 -56.43 1.66 -13.46
N THR A 154 -56.67 0.86 -12.43
CA THR A 154 -57.47 1.29 -11.27
C THR A 154 -56.63 2.19 -10.36
N LEU A 155 -57.11 3.42 -10.15
CA LEU A 155 -56.53 4.37 -9.20
C LEU A 155 -56.99 4.01 -7.78
N ALA A 156 -56.04 3.84 -6.87
CA ALA A 156 -56.30 3.65 -5.45
C ALA A 156 -56.58 4.99 -4.78
N SER A 157 -57.20 4.96 -3.60
CA SER A 157 -57.40 6.16 -2.78
C SER A 157 -56.06 6.83 -2.48
N GLY A 158 -55.92 8.08 -2.91
CA GLY A 158 -54.69 8.86 -2.75
C GLY A 158 -53.81 8.94 -4.01
N ASP A 159 -54.05 8.07 -5.01
CA ASP A 159 -53.37 8.19 -6.30
C ASP A 159 -53.74 9.53 -6.97
N ILE A 160 -52.75 10.22 -7.52
CA ILE A 160 -52.97 11.47 -8.28
C ILE A 160 -52.73 11.18 -9.76
N TRP A 161 -53.71 11.54 -10.59
CA TRP A 161 -53.47 11.69 -12.02
C TRP A 161 -53.34 13.17 -12.38
N ILE A 162 -52.23 13.51 -13.03
CA ILE A 162 -51.97 14.84 -13.58
C ILE A 162 -52.15 14.73 -15.10
N ASN A 163 -53.26 15.26 -15.60
CA ASN A 163 -53.45 15.42 -17.03
C ASN A 163 -52.48 16.49 -17.54
N THR A 164 -51.64 16.12 -18.49
CA THR A 164 -50.65 17.02 -19.12
C THR A 164 -51.08 17.48 -20.51
N SER A 165 -52.28 17.13 -20.95
CA SER A 165 -52.95 17.86 -22.03
C SER A 165 -53.15 19.26 -21.49
N GLY A 166 -52.52 20.27 -22.11
CA GLY A 166 -52.63 21.66 -21.65
C GLY A 166 -54.09 22.15 -21.60
N PRO A 167 -54.33 23.38 -21.11
CA PRO A 167 -55.59 24.05 -21.42
C PRO A 167 -55.83 24.13 -22.94
#